data_AF-X1GUS4-F1
#
_entry.id   AF-X1GUS4-F1
#
_cell.length_a   1.000
_cell.length_b   1.000
_cell.length_c   1.000
_cell.angle_alpha   90.00
_cell.angle_beta   90.00
_cell.angle_gamma   90.00
#
_symmetry.space_group_name_H-M   'P 1'
#
loop_
_entity.id
_entity.type
_entity.pdbx_description
1 polymer ?
#
loop_
_entity_poly.entity_id
_entity_poly.type
_entity_poly.pdbx_seq_one_letter_code
_entity_poly.pdbx_strand_id
1 'polypeptide(L)' 'MKVKNLLNNLDKIAPFFLQESFDNSGIQFADLGAAVTKILLSIDVTQGVLDEALEKKANLIIAHHPLLFSPLKQIT' A
#
# COMPACT_ATOMS: atom_id res chain seq x y z
N MET A 1 -6.82 11.63 8.75
CA MET A 1 -5.37 11.66 8.47
C MET A 1 -5.17 11.55 6.96
N LYS A 2 -4.21 12.24 6.33
CA LYS A 2 -3.93 12.05 4.89
C LYS A 2 -2.96 10.89 4.66
N VAL A 3 -2.96 10.31 3.46
CA VAL A 3 -2.03 9.22 3.08
C VAL A 3 -0.57 9.63 3.32
N LYS A 4 -0.17 10.86 2.96
CA LYS A 4 1.18 11.37 3.24
C LYS A 4 1.58 11.29 4.72
N ASN A 5 0.67 11.63 5.62
CA ASN A 5 0.93 11.57 7.07
C ASN A 5 1.03 10.12 7.58
N LEU A 6 0.22 9.21 7.02
CA LEU A 6 0.31 7.78 7.33
C LEU A 6 1.69 7.24 6.98
N LEU A 7 2.18 7.53 5.77
CA LEU A 7 3.51 7.08 5.31
C LEU A 7 4.63 7.60 6.20
N ASN A 8 4.60 8.87 6.58
CA ASN A 8 5.57 9.44 7.52
C ASN A 8 5.54 8.76 8.90
N ASN A 9 4.41 8.20 9.31
CA ASN A 9 4.32 7.44 10.56
C ASN A 9 4.82 6.00 10.37
N LEU A 10 4.54 5.38 9.23
CA LEU A 10 5.06 4.06 8.89
C LEU A 10 6.60 4.07 8.83
N ASP A 11 7.19 5.08 8.17
CA ASP A 11 8.64 5.23 8.03
C ASP A 11 9.37 5.41 9.39
N LYS A 12 8.66 5.84 10.45
CA LYS A 12 9.23 5.90 11.80
C LYS A 12 9.26 4.54 12.50
N ILE A 13 8.34 3.65 12.16
CA ILE A 13 8.18 2.33 12.79
C ILE A 13 8.96 1.27 12.00
N ALA A 14 8.85 1.33 10.68
CA ALA A 14 9.55 0.49 9.72
C ALA A 14 10.12 1.40 8.62
N PRO A 15 11.34 1.95 8.84
CA PRO A 15 11.94 2.86 7.88
C PRO A 15 12.11 2.24 6.50
N PHE A 16 11.63 2.94 5.48
CA PHE A 16 11.65 2.44 4.09
C PHE A 16 13.07 2.31 3.53
N PHE A 17 14.05 3.00 4.12
CA PHE A 17 15.46 2.86 3.72
C PHE A 17 16.08 1.51 4.12
N LEU A 18 15.42 0.75 4.99
CA LEU A 18 15.87 -0.60 5.38
C LEU A 18 15.51 -1.66 4.34
N GLN A 19 14.75 -1.31 3.30
CA GLN A 19 14.44 -2.23 2.22
C GLN A 19 15.71 -2.64 1.47
N GLU A 20 15.78 -3.90 1.06
CA GLU A 20 16.88 -4.39 0.23
C GLU A 20 16.82 -3.80 -1.18
N SER A 21 17.94 -3.82 -1.91
CA SER A 21 18.02 -3.21 -3.25
C SER A 21 17.10 -3.82 -4.30
N PHE A 22 16.59 -5.03 -4.05
CA PHE A 22 15.66 -5.72 -4.93
C PHE A 22 14.19 -5.53 -4.54
N ASP A 23 13.93 -4.93 -3.38
CA ASP A 23 12.58 -4.70 -2.89
C ASP A 23 11.96 -3.46 -3.56
N ASN A 24 10.63 -3.38 -3.54
CA ASN A 24 9.87 -2.23 -4.03
C ASN A 24 8.85 -1.78 -2.98
N SER A 25 9.34 -1.50 -1.78
CA SER A 25 8.53 -1.09 -0.64
C SER A 25 8.10 0.38 -0.74
N GLY A 26 6.99 0.73 -0.10
CA GLY A 26 6.44 2.08 -0.08
C GLY A 26 5.16 2.24 -0.91
N ILE A 27 5.00 3.36 -1.59
CA ILE A 27 3.76 3.66 -2.32
C ILE A 27 3.77 2.96 -3.67
N GLN A 28 2.84 2.03 -3.87
CA GLN A 28 2.61 1.40 -5.17
C GLN A 28 1.59 2.19 -6.01
N PHE A 29 0.47 2.60 -5.39
CA PHE A 29 -0.58 3.39 -6.03
C PHE A 29 -1.42 4.10 -4.96
N ALA A 30 -1.32 5.44 -4.88
CA ALA A 30 -2.14 6.24 -3.97
C ALA A 30 -2.15 7.73 -4.32
N ASP A 31 -3.24 8.41 -4.00
CA ASP A 31 -3.26 9.87 -3.86
C ASP A 31 -2.76 10.26 -2.46
N LEU A 32 -1.62 10.94 -2.40
CA LEU A 32 -1.02 11.42 -1.14
C LEU A 32 -1.90 12.42 -0.36
N GLY A 33 -2.79 13.13 -1.08
CA GLY A 33 -3.72 14.09 -0.53
C GLY A 33 -4.99 13.46 0.06
N ALA A 34 -5.33 12.23 -0.34
CA ALA A 34 -6.55 11.55 0.06
C ALA A 34 -6.61 11.32 1.58
N ALA A 35 -7.82 11.41 2.12
CA ALA A 35 -8.08 11.11 3.52
C ALA A 35 -8.13 9.59 3.72
N VAL A 36 -7.37 9.08 4.68
CA VAL A 36 -7.44 7.67 5.12
C VAL A 36 -8.59 7.55 6.12
N THR A 37 -9.58 6.71 5.78
CA THR A 37 -10.77 6.47 6.62
C THR A 37 -10.74 5.08 7.25
N LYS A 38 -10.26 4.07 6.51
CA LYS A 38 -10.10 2.71 7.00
C LYS A 38 -9.01 1.99 6.21
N ILE A 39 -8.17 1.25 6.94
CA ILE A 39 -7.03 0.51 6.41
C ILE A 39 -7.34 -0.98 6.48
N LEU A 40 -7.09 -1.72 5.39
CA LEU A 40 -7.01 -3.18 5.39
C LEU A 40 -5.54 -3.60 5.34
N LEU A 41 -5.15 -4.54 6.21
CA LEU A 41 -3.82 -5.14 6.19
C LEU A 41 -3.89 -6.48 5.47
N SER A 42 -2.93 -6.75 4.58
CA SER A 42 -2.83 -8.03 3.88
C SER A 42 -1.38 -8.47 3.69
N ILE A 43 -1.19 -9.74 3.32
CA ILE A 43 0.11 -10.22 2.85
C ILE A 43 0.24 -9.91 1.36
N ASP A 44 -0.71 -10.40 0.55
CA ASP A 44 -0.81 -10.16 -0.89
C ASP A 44 -2.02 -9.29 -1.22
N VAL A 45 -1.99 -8.65 -2.40
CA VAL A 45 -3.15 -7.95 -2.97
C VAL A 45 -3.77 -8.83 -4.04
N THR A 46 -4.77 -9.63 -3.63
CA THR A 46 -5.54 -10.51 -4.53
C THR A 46 -6.94 -9.95 -4.78
N GLN A 47 -7.67 -10.51 -5.74
CA GLN A 47 -9.07 -10.12 -5.98
C GLN A 47 -9.94 -10.22 -4.72
N GLY A 48 -9.78 -11.29 -3.94
CA GLY A 48 -10.53 -11.44 -2.68
C GLY A 48 -10.21 -10.38 -1.63
N VAL A 49 -8.96 -9.89 -1.59
CA VAL A 49 -8.56 -8.78 -0.71
C VAL A 49 -9.16 -7.45 -1.19
N LEU A 50 -9.26 -7.25 -2.51
CA LEU A 50 -9.94 -6.09 -3.08
C LEU A 50 -11.44 -6.11 -2.75
N ASP A 51 -12.09 -7.27 -2.91
CA ASP A 51 -13.51 -7.45 -2.57
C ASP A 51 -13.75 -7.20 -1.07
N GLU A 52 -12.88 -7.73 -0.20
CA GLU A 52 -12.93 -7.47 1.25
C GLU A 52 -12.75 -5.98 1.57
N ALA A 53 -11.82 -5.29 0.91
CA ALA A 53 -11.61 -3.86 1.11
C ALA A 53 -12.87 -3.07 0.72
N LEU A 54 -13.51 -3.41 -0.39
CA LEU A 54 -14.76 -2.79 -0.83
C LEU A 54 -15.91 -3.06 0.15
N GLU A 55 -16.10 -4.32 0.56
CA GLU A 55 -17.13 -4.73 1.53
C GLU A 55 -16.96 -3.98 2.85
N LYS A 56 -15.72 -3.93 3.36
CA LYS A 56 -15.38 -3.25 4.60
C LYS A 56 -15.31 -1.74 4.46
N LYS A 57 -15.42 -1.18 3.24
CA LYS A 57 -15.22 0.25 2.94
C LYS A 57 -13.85 0.75 3.41
N ALA A 58 -12.82 -0.10 3.30
CA ALA A 58 -11.43 0.27 3.46
C ALA A 58 -10.97 1.00 2.20
N ASN A 59 -10.42 2.20 2.37
CA ASN A 59 -9.98 3.02 1.24
C ASN A 59 -8.46 3.05 1.08
N LEU A 60 -7.75 2.20 1.83
CA LEU A 60 -6.32 1.99 1.75
C LEU A 60 -5.99 0.55 2.14
N ILE A 61 -5.13 -0.09 1.37
CA ILE A 61 -4.57 -1.42 1.68
C ILE A 61 -3.08 -1.24 1.96
N ILE A 62 -2.60 -1.83 3.06
CA ILE A 62 -1.16 -2.00 3.30
C ILE A 62 -0.87 -3.49 3.16
N ALA A 63 -0.10 -3.85 2.15
CA ALA A 63 0.31 -5.22 1.88
C ALA A 63 1.79 -5.43 2.24
N HIS A 64 2.14 -6.65 2.67
CA HIS A 64 3.54 -7.02 2.88
C HIS A 64 4.29 -7.20 1.56
N HIS A 65 3.72 -7.96 0.63
CA HIS A 65 4.29 -8.13 -0.71
C HIS A 65 3.87 -6.97 -1.61
N PRO A 66 4.81 -6.32 -2.32
CA PRO A 66 4.47 -5.22 -3.21
C PRO A 66 3.64 -5.73 -4.39
N LEU A 67 2.54 -5.03 -4.69
CA LEU A 67 1.69 -5.36 -5.84
C LEU A 67 2.49 -5.33 -7.15
N LEU A 68 3.38 -4.35 -7.30
CA LEU A 68 4.25 -4.22 -8.47
C LEU A 68 5.68 -4.54 -8.06
N PHE A 69 6.06 -5.81 -8.04
CA PHE A 69 7.44 -6.20 -7.73
C PHE A 69 8.43 -5.78 -8.83
N SER A 70 7.98 -5.77 -10.09
CA SER A 70 8.75 -5.34 -11.26
C SER A 70 7.99 -4.26 -12.05
N PRO A 71 8.68 -3.41 -12.83
CA PRO A 71 8.02 -2.41 -13.66
C PRO A 71 6.98 -3.01 -14.62
N LEU A 72 5.81 -2.38 -14.69
CA LEU A 72 4.76 -2.74 -15.65
C LEU A 72 5.13 -2.28 -17.07
N LYS A 73 4.95 -3.15 -18.05
CA LYS A 73 5.06 -2.78 -19.48
C LYS A 73 3.76 -2.21 -20.04
N GLN A 74 2.63 -2.68 -19.53
CA GLN A 74 1.28 -2.31 -19.99
C GLN A 74 0.28 -2.61 -18.87
N ILE A 75 -0.77 -1.78 -18.76
CA ILE A 75 -1.98 -2.05 -17.99
C ILE A 75 -3.09 -2.28 -19.01
N THR A 76 -3.82 -3.38 -18.89
CA THR A 76 -4.92 -3.76 -19.80
C THR A 76 -6.22 -3.81 -19.03
#